data_AF-A0A851TS29-F1
#
_entry.id   AF-A0A851TS29-F1
#
_cell.length_a   1.000
_cell.length_b   1.000
_cell.length_c   1.000
_cell.angle_alpha   90.00
_cell.angle_beta   90.00
_cell.angle_gamma   90.00
#
_symmetry.space_group_name_H-M   'P 1'
#
loop_
_entity.id
_entity.type
_entity.pdbx_description
1 polymer ?
#
loop_
_entity_poly.entity_id
_entity_poly.type
_entity_poly.pdbx_seq_one_letter_code
_entity_poly.pdbx_strand_id
1 'polypeptide(L)' 'VAKDLGLELSALHNRGARVVSEGRKQYFSLHEKTGFLVAAERIDREQVCRLMQKCLLHCEVIVESEM' A
#
# COMPACT_ATOMS: atom_id res chain seq x y z
N VAL A 1 -5.26 4.41 -5.98
CA VAL A 1 -5.23 2.93 -5.89
C VAL A 1 -6.52 2.31 -6.36
N ALA A 2 -7.69 2.59 -5.75
CA ALA A 2 -8.96 1.98 -6.18
C ALA A 2 -9.23 2.08 -7.68
N LYS A 3 -9.14 3.32 -8.20
CA LYS A 3 -9.31 3.61 -9.62
C LYS A 3 -8.23 2.97 -10.50
N ASP A 4 -7.00 2.91 -10.01
CA ASP A 4 -5.86 2.32 -10.73
C ASP A 4 -6.00 0.80 -10.85
N LEU A 5 -6.64 0.17 -9.85
CA LEU A 5 -7.00 -1.25 -9.84
C LEU A 5 -8.32 -1.54 -10.59
N GLY A 6 -9.02 -0.50 -11.09
CA GLY A 6 -10.33 -0.66 -11.75
C GLY A 6 -11.44 -1.08 -10.79
N LEU A 7 -11.27 -0.89 -9.48
CA LEU A 7 -12.23 -1.28 -8.45
C LEU A 7 -12.98 -0.06 -7.91
N GLU A 8 -14.26 -0.25 -7.57
CA GLU A 8 -15.00 0.73 -6.79
C GLU A 8 -14.50 0.79 -5.35
N LEU A 9 -14.65 1.96 -4.71
CA LEU A 9 -14.27 2.16 -3.30
C LEU A 9 -15.01 1.20 -2.36
N SER A 10 -16.29 0.98 -2.64
CA SER A 10 -17.15 0.00 -1.96
C SER A 10 -16.57 -1.42 -2.03
N ALA A 11 -16.02 -1.81 -3.18
CA ALA A 11 -15.40 -3.12 -3.35
C ALA A 11 -14.13 -3.27 -2.50
N LEU A 12 -13.29 -2.23 -2.40
CA LEU A 12 -12.12 -2.27 -1.51
C LEU A 12 -12.49 -2.36 -0.04
N HIS A 13 -13.55 -1.65 0.37
CA HIS A 13 -14.00 -1.63 1.76
C HIS A 13 -14.66 -2.96 2.16
N ASN A 14 -15.54 -3.50 1.31
CA ASN A 14 -16.30 -4.71 1.61
C ASN A 14 -15.46 -5.99 1.50
N ARG A 15 -14.43 -6.01 0.64
CA ARG A 15 -13.62 -7.20 0.35
C ARG A 15 -12.31 -7.28 1.13
N GLY A 16 -12.12 -6.46 2.16
CA GLY A 16 -10.91 -6.49 2.98
C GLY A 16 -9.62 -6.28 2.16
N ALA A 17 -9.39 -5.07 1.68
CA ALA A 17 -8.15 -4.75 0.99
C ALA A 17 -6.99 -4.52 1.98
N ARG A 18 -5.87 -5.22 1.78
CA ARG A 18 -4.67 -5.09 2.63
C ARG A 18 -3.42 -4.80 1.82
N VAL A 19 -2.54 -3.97 2.39
CA VAL A 19 -1.23 -3.65 1.81
C VAL A 19 -0.17 -4.56 2.42
N VAL A 20 0.61 -5.20 1.57
CA VAL A 20 1.77 -5.99 1.93
C VAL A 20 3.01 -5.26 1.44
N SER A 21 4.03 -5.17 2.28
CA SER A 21 5.32 -4.59 1.91
C SER A 21 6.40 -5.65 2.05
N GLU A 22 7.40 -5.64 1.17
CA GLU A 22 8.56 -6.50 1.34
C GLU A 22 9.37 -6.05 2.57
N GLY A 23 9.42 -6.91 3.59
CA GLY A 23 10.17 -6.67 4.82
C GLY A 23 9.30 -6.70 6.09
N ARG A 24 9.89 -6.26 7.21
CA ARG A 24 9.22 -6.27 8.53
C ARG A 24 8.38 -5.03 8.82
N LYS A 25 8.58 -3.94 8.08
CA LYS A 25 7.87 -2.67 8.30
C LYS A 25 6.85 -2.42 7.20
N GLN A 26 5.61 -2.15 7.60
CA GLN A 26 4.58 -1.65 6.69
C GLN A 26 4.69 -0.13 6.61
N TYR A 27 5.38 0.35 5.57
CA TYR A 27 5.50 1.79 5.32
C TYR A 27 4.22 2.40 4.74
N PHE A 28 3.42 1.57 4.07
CA PHE A 28 2.20 2.00 3.40
C PHE A 28 0.97 1.32 4.00
N SER A 29 -0.12 2.07 4.07
CA SER A 29 -1.45 1.58 4.42
C SER A 29 -2.46 2.06 3.39
N LEU A 30 -3.57 1.32 3.25
CA LEU A 30 -4.66 1.70 2.37
C LEU A 30 -5.75 2.35 3.20
N HIS A 31 -6.12 3.57 2.84
CA HIS A 31 -7.21 4.27 3.48
C HIS A 31 -8.55 3.78 2.90
N GLU A 32 -9.23 2.89 3.61
CA GLU A 32 -10.42 2.18 3.12
C GLU A 32 -11.54 3.11 2.62
N LYS A 33 -11.73 4.27 3.26
CA LYS A 33 -12.80 5.21 2.87
C LYS A 33 -12.52 5.96 1.58
N THR A 34 -11.26 6.14 1.22
CA THR A 34 -10.85 6.98 0.07
C THR A 34 -10.16 6.17 -1.02
N GLY A 35 -9.76 4.92 -0.73
CA GLY A 35 -9.04 4.06 -1.66
C GLY A 35 -7.67 4.61 -2.05
N PHE A 36 -7.08 5.44 -1.19
CA PHE A 36 -5.75 6.00 -1.36
C PHE A 36 -4.71 5.24 -0.55
N LEU A 37 -3.53 5.05 -1.15
CA LEU A 37 -2.36 4.60 -0.41
C LEU A 37 -1.82 5.79 0.40
N VAL A 38 -1.62 5.58 1.68
CA VAL A 38 -1.06 6.58 2.59
C VAL A 38 0.19 6.02 3.25
N ALA A 39 1.13 6.90 3.61
CA ALA A 39 2.26 6.49 4.43
C ALA A 39 1.76 6.23 5.86
N ALA A 40 1.92 4.99 6.33
CA ALA A 40 1.52 4.58 7.68
C ALA A 40 2.58 4.95 8.72
N GLU A 41 3.85 4.92 8.32
CA GLU A 41 5.00 5.26 9.14
C GLU A 41 5.90 6.27 8.43
N ARG A 42 6.78 6.90 9.21
CA ARG A 42 7.83 7.76 8.67
C ARG A 42 8.80 6.95 7.83
N ILE A 43 8.91 7.28 6.55
CA ILE A 43 9.87 6.69 5.62
C ILE A 43 11.14 7.55 5.64
N ASP A 44 12.16 7.07 6.34
CA ASP A 44 13.48 7.69 6.38
C ASP A 44 14.35 7.09 5.25
N ARG A 45 14.64 7.90 4.23
CA ARG A 45 15.33 7.46 3.01
C ARG A 45 16.73 6.92 3.32
N GLU A 46 17.43 7.56 4.25
CA GLU A 46 18.77 7.20 4.67
C GLU A 46 18.77 5.86 5.44
N GLN A 47 17.73 5.60 6.25
CA GLN A 47 17.59 4.30 6.92
C GLN A 47 17.19 3.17 5.97
N VAL A 48 16.30 3.46 5.01
CA VAL A 48 15.76 2.45 4.08
C VAL A 48 16.74 2.12 2.97
N CYS A 49 17.25 3.14 2.27
CA CYS A 49 18.00 2.99 1.02
C CYS A 49 19.46 3.42 1.15
N ARG A 50 19.87 3.98 2.30
CA ARG A 50 21.24 4.40 2.59
C ARG A 50 21.77 5.37 1.53
N LEU A 51 22.72 4.89 0.71
CA LEU A 51 23.44 5.67 -0.29
C LEU A 51 22.94 5.43 -1.72
N MET A 52 21.85 4.68 -1.90
CA MET A 52 21.30 4.40 -3.22
C MET A 52 20.81 5.70 -3.88
N GLN A 53 21.27 5.96 -5.11
CA GLN A 53 20.85 7.12 -5.91
C GLN A 53 19.36 7.07 -6.26
N LYS A 54 18.82 5.88 -6.54
CA LYS A 54 17.38 5.64 -6.73
C LYS A 54 16.90 4.67 -5.67
N CYS A 55 15.88 5.10 -4.92
CA CYS A 55 15.25 4.34 -3.85
C CYS A 55 13.82 4.00 -4.28
N LEU A 56 13.52 2.71 -4.41
CA LEU A 56 12.18 2.23 -4.74
C LEU A 56 11.71 1.37 -3.57
N LEU A 57 10.48 1.62 -3.14
CA LEU A 57 9.79 0.79 -2.16
C LEU A 57 8.70 0.03 -2.89
N HIS A 58 8.75 -1.29 -2.79
CA HIS A 58 7.72 -2.15 -3.37
C HIS A 58 6.65 -2.43 -2.32
N CYS A 59 5.40 -2.27 -2.73
CA CYS A 59 4.26 -2.73 -1.97
C CYS A 59 3.26 -3.39 -2.92
N GLU A 60 2.60 -4.41 -2.41
CA GLU A 60 1.54 -5.13 -3.08
C GLU A 60 0.23 -4.83 -2.37
N VAL A 61 -0.84 -4.69 -3.14
CA VAL A 61 -2.19 -4.53 -2.61
C VAL A 61 -2.95 -5.79 -2.95
N ILE A 62 -3.37 -6.51 -1.91
CA ILE A 62 -4.19 -7.70 -2.03
C ILE A 62 -5.62 -7.30 -1.70
N VAL A 63 -6.52 -7.57 -2.64
CA VAL A 63 -7.97 -7.40 -2.45
C VAL A 63 -8.55 -8.80 -2.49
N GLU A 64 -9.29 -9.20 -1.45
CA GLU A 64 -9.91 -10.51 -1.48
C GLU A 64 -10.98 -10.55 -2.58
N SER A 65 -11.05 -11.68 -3.28
CA SER A 65 -12.17 -11.94 -4.18
C SER A 65 -13.31 -12.50 -3.35
N GLU A 66 -14.54 -12.11 -3.65
CA GLU A 66 -15.69 -12.90 -3.22
C GLU A 66 -15.57 -14.30 -3.81
N MET A 67 -15.81 -15.32 -2.97
CA MET A 67 -16.05 -16.69 -3.39
C MET A 67 -17.50 -16.84 -3.85
#